data_AF-F2UVD0-F1
#
_entry.id   AF-F2UVD0-F1
#
_cell.length_a   1.000
_cell.length_b   1.000
_cell.length_c   1.000
_cell.angle_alpha   90.00
_cell.angle_beta   90.00
_cell.angle_gamma   90.00
#
_symmetry.space_group_name_H-M   'P 1'
#
loop_
_entity.id
_entity.type
_entity.pdbx_description
1 polymer ?
#
loop_
_entity_poly.entity_id
_entity_poly.type
_entity_poly.pdbx_seq_one_letter_code
_entity_poly.pdbx_strand_id
1 'polypeptide(L)'
;MSPSPEMSPQAGAPAGRAQISVTLRYFAAATEAAGRPEERLDLPAGTTLAALREQLSGRGLEMARVIPICSFLVNSVSTPADSLTPLADGDAVDVLPPFAGG
;
A
#
# COMPACT_ATOMS: atom_id res chain seq x y z
N MET A 1 -38.71 1.86 -40.16
CA MET A 1 -37.27 2.18 -40.25
C MET A 1 -36.72 2.37 -38.85
N SER A 2 -35.87 1.43 -38.44
CA SER A 2 -34.88 1.46 -37.36
C SER A 2 -35.30 1.86 -35.93
N PRO A 3 -35.54 0.87 -35.04
CA PRO A 3 -35.01 0.90 -33.69
C PRO A 3 -33.56 0.38 -33.70
N SER A 4 -32.62 1.17 -33.21
CA SER A 4 -31.26 0.75 -32.87
C SER A 4 -30.74 1.68 -31.77
N PRO A 5 -29.79 1.29 -30.91
CA PRO A 5 -29.37 -0.05 -30.48
C PRO A 5 -29.40 -0.18 -28.93
N GLU A 6 -29.70 -1.35 -28.37
CA GLU A 6 -28.75 -2.39 -27.89
C GLU A 6 -28.06 -2.05 -26.54
N MET A 7 -28.35 -2.92 -25.56
CA MET A 7 -27.64 -3.08 -24.28
C MET A 7 -26.12 -3.17 -24.45
N SER A 8 -25.36 -2.63 -23.49
CA SER A 8 -24.24 -3.29 -22.76
C SER A 8 -23.44 -2.25 -21.92
N PRO A 9 -22.63 -2.66 -20.92
CA PRO A 9 -23.01 -3.09 -19.57
C PRO A 9 -22.47 -2.09 -18.52
N GLN A 10 -22.87 -2.25 -17.25
CA GLN A 10 -22.32 -1.53 -16.10
C GLN A 10 -20.77 -1.51 -16.11
N ALA A 11 -20.17 -0.39 -16.50
CA ALA A 11 -18.84 -0.02 -16.03
C ALA A 11 -19.03 0.44 -14.59
N GLY A 12 -18.77 -0.47 -13.65
CA GLY A 12 -19.07 -0.31 -12.24
C GLY A 12 -18.75 1.09 -11.74
N ALA A 13 -19.77 1.78 -11.23
CA ALA A 13 -19.54 2.86 -10.30
C ALA A 13 -18.48 2.35 -9.30
N PRO A 14 -17.41 3.09 -9.00
CA PRO A 14 -16.72 2.83 -7.77
C PRO A 14 -17.74 3.25 -6.69
N ALA A 15 -18.61 2.30 -6.30
CA ALA A 15 -19.55 2.43 -5.20
C ALA A 15 -18.83 3.21 -4.11
N GLY A 16 -19.30 4.41 -3.77
CA GLY A 16 -18.61 5.41 -2.93
C GLY A 16 -17.57 4.76 -2.01
N ARG A 17 -16.35 4.59 -2.56
CA ARG A 17 -15.42 3.60 -2.04
C ARG A 17 -14.92 4.20 -0.75
N ALA A 18 -15.28 3.63 0.39
CA ALA A 18 -14.63 3.99 1.64
C ALA A 18 -13.13 3.86 1.37
N GLN A 19 -12.42 4.98 1.35
CA GLN A 19 -10.97 5.01 1.25
C GLN A 19 -10.45 5.27 2.65
N ILE A 20 -9.32 4.68 2.96
CA ILE A 20 -8.56 4.94 4.17
C ILE A 20 -7.31 5.70 3.74
N SER A 21 -6.95 6.73 4.49
CA SER A 21 -5.64 7.34 4.35
C SER A 21 -4.69 6.73 5.37
N VAL A 22 -3.58 6.17 4.90
CA VAL A 22 -2.51 5.65 5.77
C VAL A 22 -1.23 6.45 5.58
N THR A 23 -0.44 6.57 6.63
CA THR A 23 0.84 7.28 6.61
C THR A 23 1.96 6.26 6.57
N LEU A 24 2.77 6.25 5.51
CA LEU A 24 3.93 5.39 5.39
C LEU A 24 5.18 6.19 5.76
N ARG A 25 5.97 5.64 6.69
CA ARG A 25 7.26 6.21 7.09
C ARG A 25 8.36 5.24 6.70
N TYR A 26 9.26 5.69 5.85
CA TYR A 26 10.37 4.91 5.32
C TYR A 26 11.64 5.27 6.06
N PHE A 27 12.44 4.26 6.40
CA PHE A 27 13.70 4.43 7.11
C PHE A 27 14.87 3.87 6.30
N ALA A 28 16.05 4.49 6.45
CA ALA A 28 17.31 4.05 5.85
C ALA A 28 17.18 3.73 4.35
N ALA A 29 17.52 2.50 3.92
CA ALA A 29 17.44 2.10 2.52
C ALA A 29 16.04 2.18 1.91
N ALA A 30 14.98 2.10 2.73
CA ALA A 30 13.61 2.26 2.26
C ALA A 30 13.31 3.74 1.92
N THR A 31 13.91 4.70 2.64
CA THR A 31 13.81 6.13 2.32
C THR A 31 14.41 6.43 0.96
N GLU A 32 15.60 5.91 0.69
CA GLU A 32 16.28 6.05 -0.61
C GLU A 32 15.44 5.44 -1.74
N ALA A 33 14.95 4.21 -1.54
CA ALA A 33 14.08 3.54 -2.51
C ALA A 33 12.74 4.27 -2.73
N ALA A 34 12.22 4.96 -1.72
CA ALA A 34 10.98 5.74 -1.79
C ALA A 34 11.20 7.15 -2.36
N GLY A 35 12.45 7.63 -2.35
CA GLY A 35 12.84 9.01 -2.59
C GLY A 35 12.35 10.01 -1.53
N ARG A 36 11.74 9.54 -0.43
CA ARG A 36 11.16 10.38 0.62
C ARG A 36 11.03 9.63 1.95
N PRO A 37 11.14 10.36 3.08
CA PRO A 37 11.05 9.74 4.41
C PRO A 37 9.62 9.41 4.82
N GLU A 38 8.63 10.11 4.29
CA GLU A 38 7.22 9.90 4.63
C GLU A 38 6.33 10.15 3.40
N GLU A 39 5.25 9.39 3.28
CA GLU A 39 4.19 9.60 2.30
C GLU A 39 2.83 9.24 2.91
N ARG A 40 1.79 10.01 2.59
CA ARG A 40 0.40 9.62 2.83
C ARG A 40 -0.17 8.93 1.60
N LEU A 41 -0.76 7.74 1.78
CA LEU A 41 -1.41 6.98 0.72
C LEU A 41 -2.90 6.82 0.99
N ASP A 42 -3.70 7.12 -0.01
CA ASP A 42 -5.12 6.82 -0.03
C ASP A 42 -5.32 5.43 -0.63
N LEU A 43 -5.82 4.50 0.19
CA LEU A 43 -6.02 3.11 -0.16
C LEU A 43 -7.52 2.77 -0.07
N PRO A 44 -8.00 1.77 -0.83
CA PRO A 44 -9.33 1.22 -0.61
C PRO A 44 -9.49 0.72 0.82
N ALA A 45 -10.63 0.98 1.47
CA ALA A 45 -10.93 0.40 2.77
C ALA A 45 -10.92 -1.13 2.67
N GLY A 46 -10.35 -1.77 3.69
CA GLY A 46 -10.09 -3.21 3.69
C GLY A 46 -8.78 -3.62 3.02
N THR A 47 -7.96 -2.67 2.53
CA THR A 47 -6.59 -2.96 2.10
C THR A 47 -5.80 -3.50 3.28
N THR A 48 -5.14 -4.64 3.07
CA THR A 48 -4.32 -5.31 4.10
C THR A 48 -2.86 -4.87 4.00
N LEU A 49 -2.08 -5.14 5.04
CA LEU A 49 -0.64 -4.89 5.02
C LEU A 49 0.06 -5.68 3.90
N ALA A 50 -0.33 -6.94 3.69
CA ALA A 50 0.16 -7.76 2.57
C ALA A 50 -0.10 -7.09 1.21
N ALA A 51 -1.33 -6.62 0.97
CA ALA A 51 -1.68 -5.94 -0.28
C ALA A 51 -0.90 -4.63 -0.46
N LEU A 52 -0.74 -3.83 0.61
CA LEU A 52 0.08 -2.63 0.59
C LEU A 52 1.54 -2.94 0.24
N ARG A 53 2.11 -3.98 0.85
CA ARG A 53 3.48 -4.44 0.56
C ARG A 53 3.67 -4.79 -0.90
N GLU A 54 2.76 -5.57 -1.49
CA GLU A 54 2.82 -5.94 -2.91
C GLU A 54 2.75 -4.70 -3.81
N GLN A 55 1.89 -3.72 -3.48
CA GLN A 55 1.84 -2.46 -4.21
C GLN A 55 3.15 -1.68 -4.11
N LEU A 56 3.77 -1.60 -2.93
CA LEU A 56 5.05 -0.92 -2.74
C LEU A 56 6.17 -1.60 -3.54
N SER A 57 6.26 -2.93 -3.49
CA SER A 57 7.21 -3.71 -4.30
C SER A 57 7.05 -3.43 -5.80
N GLY A 58 5.84 -3.13 -6.27
CA GLY A 58 5.56 -2.79 -7.67
C GLY A 58 5.99 -1.38 -8.12
N ARG A 59 6.42 -0.49 -7.21
CA ARG A 59 6.71 0.92 -7.55
C ARG A 59 8.06 1.15 -8.23
N GLY A 60 8.96 0.18 -8.20
CA GLY A 60 10.29 0.31 -8.81
C GLY A 60 11.24 -0.80 -8.40
N LEU A 61 12.39 -0.86 -9.07
CA LEU A 61 13.37 -1.93 -8.89
C LEU A 61 14.01 -1.92 -7.49
N GLU A 62 14.23 -0.74 -6.91
CA GLU A 62 14.79 -0.61 -5.56
C GLU A 62 13.78 -1.03 -4.50
N MET A 63 12.53 -0.56 -4.61
CA MET A 63 11.44 -0.99 -3.75
C MET A 63 11.21 -2.51 -3.82
N ALA A 64 11.19 -3.09 -5.01
CA ALA A 64 11.07 -4.54 -5.20
C ALA A 64 12.17 -5.36 -4.49
N ARG A 65 13.36 -4.78 -4.28
CA ARG A 65 14.47 -5.43 -3.55
C ARG A 65 14.38 -5.21 -2.04
N VAL A 66 14.01 -4.00 -1.61
CA VAL A 66 14.04 -3.57 -0.21
C VAL A 66 12.78 -4.01 0.55
N ILE A 67 11.59 -3.79 -0.01
CA ILE A 67 10.30 -4.13 0.61
C ILE A 67 10.19 -5.58 1.11
N PRO A 68 10.58 -6.63 0.35
CA PRO A 68 10.40 -8.02 0.81
C PRO A 68 11.27 -8.40 2.01
N ILE A 69 12.38 -7.69 2.25
CA ILE A 69 13.26 -7.92 3.40
C ILE A 69 12.98 -6.97 4.58
N CYS A 70 12.10 -5.97 4.39
CA CYS A 70 11.73 -5.01 5.43
C CYS A 70 10.82 -5.63 6.51
N SER A 71 10.97 -5.11 7.72
CA SER A 71 10.00 -5.26 8.79
C SER A 71 9.00 -4.11 8.75
N PHE A 72 7.74 -4.41 9.09
CA PHE A 72 6.64 -3.45 9.06
C PHE A 72 6.08 -3.24 10.47
N LEU A 73 5.87 -2.00 10.88
CA LEU A 73 5.16 -1.69 12.11
C LEU A 73 3.89 -0.93 11.76
N VAL A 74 2.76 -1.33 12.33
CA VAL A 74 1.45 -0.70 12.17
C VAL A 74 1.15 0.00 13.49
N ASN A 75 1.06 1.33 13.49
CA ASN A 75 0.99 2.17 14.69
C ASN A 75 2.06 1.83 15.76
N SER A 76 3.32 1.67 15.34
CA SER A 76 4.44 1.23 16.21
C SER A 76 4.35 -0.21 16.72
N VAL A 77 3.42 -1.03 16.22
CA VAL A 77 3.29 -2.45 16.56
C VAL A 77 3.88 -3.32 15.45
N SER A 78 4.90 -4.11 15.77
CA SER A 78 5.52 -5.04 14.82
C SER A 78 4.48 -5.99 14.27
N THR A 79 4.24 -5.90 12.96
CA THR A 79 3.20 -6.65 12.25
C THR A 79 3.84 -7.45 11.12
N PRO A 80 3.52 -8.76 11.00
CA PRO A 80 4.06 -9.58 9.91
C PRO A 80 3.73 -8.96 8.56
N ALA A 81 4.71 -8.91 7.65
CA ALA A 81 4.55 -8.29 6.32
C ALA A 81 3.44 -8.95 5.46
N ASP A 82 3.14 -10.22 5.72
CA ASP A 82 2.06 -10.99 5.06
C ASP A 82 0.72 -10.90 5.82
N SER A 83 0.61 -10.00 6.80
CA SER A 83 -0.62 -9.87 7.59
C SER A 83 -1.80 -9.48 6.69
N LEU A 84 -2.83 -10.31 6.75
CA LEU A 84 -4.13 -10.06 6.12
C LEU A 84 -5.04 -9.19 6.99
N THR A 85 -4.54 -8.64 8.09
CA THR A 85 -5.27 -7.66 8.89
C THR A 85 -5.49 -6.40 8.03
N PRO A 86 -6.73 -5.92 7.90
CA PRO A 86 -7.02 -4.70 7.17
C PRO A 86 -6.47 -3.48 7.92
N LEU A 87 -5.87 -2.56 7.18
CA LEU A 87 -5.46 -1.26 7.69
C LEU A 87 -6.69 -0.39 7.96
N ALA A 88 -6.58 0.50 8.95
CA ALA A 88 -7.61 1.47 9.29
C ALA A 88 -7.29 2.85 8.70
N ASP A 89 -8.29 3.73 8.67
CA ASP A 89 -8.06 5.13 8.36
C ASP A 89 -7.19 5.79 9.44
N GLY A 90 -6.19 6.55 9.02
CA GLY A 90 -5.22 7.21 9.89
C GLY A 90 -4.07 6.33 10.37
N ASP A 91 -4.00 5.07 9.94
CA ASP A 91 -2.95 4.14 10.38
C ASP A 91 -1.56 4.59 9.92
N ALA A 92 -0.55 4.40 10.77
CA ALA A 92 0.84 4.69 10.45
C ALA A 92 1.66 3.41 10.25
N VAL A 93 2.20 3.22 9.06
CA VAL A 93 3.02 2.06 8.68
C VAL A 93 4.49 2.44 8.58
N ASP A 94 5.33 1.90 9.46
CA ASP A 94 6.78 2.06 9.40
C ASP A 94 7.41 0.95 8.57
N VAL A 95 8.22 1.32 7.59
CA VAL A 95 8.99 0.40 6.75
C VAL A 95 10.44 0.45 7.19
N LEU A 96 10.86 -0.56 7.94
CA LEU A 96 12.18 -0.69 8.51
C LEU A 96 12.96 -1.76 7.75
N PRO A 97 13.87 -1.39 6.83
CA PRO A 97 14.79 -2.36 6.26
C PRO A 97 15.68 -2.93 7.36
N PRO A 98 16.19 -4.17 7.18
CA PRO A 98 17.15 -4.73 8.12
C PRO A 98 18.34 -3.76 8.17
N PHE A 99 18.77 -3.42 9.38
CA PHE A 99 19.97 -2.62 9.55
C PHE A 99 21.11 -3.35 8.84
N ALA A 100 21.57 -2.80 7.71
CA ALA A 100 22.83 -3.18 7.10
C ALA A 100 23.95 -2.59 7.97
N GLY A 101 24.05 -3.08 9.21
CA GLY A 101 25.18 -2.81 10.08
C GLY A 101 26.38 -3.51 9.50
N GLY A 102 27.26 -2.74 8.86
CA GLY A 102 28.65 -3.13 8.60
C GLY A 102 29.48 -3.05 9.87
#